data_AF-A0A4Q7E664-F1
#
_entry.id   AF-A0A4Q7E664-F1
#
_cell.length_a   1.000
_cell.length_b   1.000
_cell.length_c   1.000
_cell.angle_alpha   90.00
_cell.angle_beta   90.00
_cell.angle_gamma   90.00
#
_symmetry.space_group_name_H-M   'P 1'
#
loop_
_entity.id
_entity.type
_entity.pdbx_description
1 polymer ?
#
loop_
_entity_poly.entity_id
_entity_poly.type
_entity_poly.pdbx_seq_one_letter_code
_entity_poly.pdbx_strand_id
1 'polypeptide(L)'
;MNRNKLDQLMLANVNSREALNSDTFEYKSLFLSSVTPDPHNARFLPAKFMEDDHARQFTSRWLTKNQLVEMYDSKDHVLIGKNCIINCFAYGSAQWKKANQTLESVLELAENISVAEVIQVPTVYPLEGGKYQILTGHRRFFAMVYSKGYDSSAQFKVYDTKPLLSKVKQFQENASRDDLPQYGKLQAFLSAMQELESLSQARLKIGEKKLTVKEMAANLGISMGSFDNYNVLTRYKCVIQAYEQGLISLPFINVKKIVKQVENQYCSEFDKTLFTVTDKAEINKRIQAKLSGEKLPAKSRTKTFRIKPIQSVDTVKTLLTHNITELVSEIDWQNIDWENHKAVSDTLAKAIEILDSKSRSVQT
;
A
#
# COMPACT_ATOMS: atom_id res chain seq x y z
N MET A 1 -1.83 -9.24 -18.70
CA MET A 1 -2.16 -8.51 -19.95
C MET A 1 -0.99 -7.59 -20.23
N ASN A 2 -0.47 -7.55 -21.46
CA ASN A 2 0.64 -6.65 -21.80
C ASN A 2 0.14 -5.19 -21.75
N ARG A 3 0.87 -4.28 -21.11
CA ARG A 3 0.44 -2.88 -20.85
C ARG A 3 0.05 -2.16 -22.15
N ASN A 4 0.81 -2.38 -23.22
CA ASN A 4 0.53 -1.82 -24.54
C ASN A 4 -0.80 -2.31 -25.15
N LYS A 5 -1.20 -3.56 -24.88
CA LYS A 5 -2.47 -4.12 -25.39
C LYS A 5 -3.67 -3.55 -24.63
N LEU A 6 -3.52 -3.32 -23.33
CA LEU A 6 -4.56 -2.66 -22.52
C LEU A 6 -4.74 -1.21 -22.97
N ASP A 7 -3.65 -0.48 -23.17
CA ASP A 7 -3.69 0.93 -23.61
C ASP A 7 -4.35 1.08 -25.00
N GLN A 8 -4.08 0.16 -25.93
CA GLN A 8 -4.72 0.12 -27.25
C GLN A 8 -6.22 -0.17 -27.15
N LEU A 9 -6.62 -1.12 -26.30
CA LEU A 9 -8.03 -1.46 -26.10
C LEU A 9 -8.80 -0.35 -25.39
N MET A 10 -8.18 0.33 -24.43
CA MET A 10 -8.74 1.53 -23.80
C MET A 10 -8.97 2.61 -24.86
N LEU A 11 -7.97 2.89 -25.70
CA LEU A 11 -8.08 3.92 -26.74
C LEU A 11 -9.18 3.57 -27.77
N ALA A 12 -9.31 2.29 -28.15
CA ALA A 12 -10.37 1.83 -29.03
C ALA A 12 -11.77 1.99 -28.41
N ASN A 13 -11.95 1.62 -27.13
CA ASN A 13 -13.23 1.75 -26.43
C ASN A 13 -13.67 3.20 -26.23
N VAL A 14 -12.74 4.10 -25.89
CA VAL A 14 -13.10 5.51 -25.74
C VAL A 14 -13.43 6.12 -27.12
N ASN A 15 -12.76 5.69 -28.20
CA ASN A 15 -13.11 6.10 -29.56
C ASN A 15 -14.48 5.58 -30.02
N SER A 16 -14.86 4.35 -29.66
CA SER A 16 -16.17 3.77 -30.01
C SER A 16 -17.34 4.37 -29.20
N ARG A 17 -17.05 5.14 -28.15
CA ARG A 17 -18.03 5.66 -27.16
C ARG A 17 -18.90 4.57 -26.53
N GLU A 18 -18.43 3.33 -26.54
CA GLU A 18 -19.08 2.27 -25.78
C GLU A 18 -19.00 2.62 -24.29
N ALA A 19 -20.10 2.45 -23.57
CA ALA A 19 -20.14 2.81 -22.17
C ALA A 19 -19.16 1.90 -21.42
N LEU A 20 -18.20 2.48 -20.71
CA LEU A 20 -17.20 1.77 -19.89
C LEU A 20 -17.79 0.83 -18.82
N ASN A 21 -19.11 0.90 -18.62
CA ASN A 21 -19.89 0.10 -17.67
C ASN A 21 -21.02 -0.71 -18.35
N SER A 22 -21.07 -0.82 -19.68
CA SER A 22 -22.04 -1.68 -20.37
C SER A 22 -21.66 -3.16 -20.34
N ASP A 23 -20.92 -3.59 -19.31
CA ASP A 23 -20.57 -5.00 -19.15
C ASP A 23 -21.86 -5.78 -18.86
N THR A 24 -22.35 -6.49 -19.88
CA THR A 24 -23.46 -7.42 -19.76
C THR A 24 -22.98 -8.72 -19.12
N PHE A 25 -23.80 -9.24 -18.22
CA PHE A 25 -23.55 -10.50 -17.55
C PHE A 25 -24.85 -11.26 -17.34
N GLU A 26 -24.72 -12.57 -17.20
CA GLU A 26 -25.81 -13.47 -16.87
C GLU A 26 -25.34 -14.54 -15.86
N TYR A 27 -26.29 -15.14 -15.16
CA TYR A 27 -25.98 -16.24 -14.24
C TYR A 27 -26.10 -17.56 -15.00
N LYS A 28 -25.00 -18.33 -15.08
CA LYS A 28 -24.95 -19.64 -15.74
C LYS A 28 -24.47 -20.73 -14.79
N SER A 29 -25.00 -21.94 -14.97
CA SER A 29 -24.39 -23.14 -14.39
C SER A 29 -23.22 -23.58 -15.26
N LEU A 30 -22.02 -23.65 -14.70
CA LEU A 30 -20.80 -24.11 -15.37
C LEU A 30 -20.19 -25.26 -14.59
N PHE A 31 -19.59 -26.21 -15.31
CA PHE A 31 -18.73 -27.22 -14.69
C PHE A 31 -17.51 -26.56 -14.03
N LEU A 32 -17.17 -26.96 -12.81
CA LEU A 32 -15.98 -26.40 -12.13
C LEU A 32 -14.70 -26.72 -12.93
N SER A 33 -14.68 -27.83 -13.67
CA SER A 33 -13.61 -28.22 -14.57
C SER A 33 -13.38 -27.29 -15.77
N SER A 34 -14.39 -26.51 -16.18
CA SER A 34 -14.23 -25.52 -17.25
C SER A 34 -13.70 -24.17 -16.75
N VAL A 35 -13.58 -23.98 -15.43
CA VAL A 35 -13.21 -22.72 -14.79
C VAL A 35 -11.77 -22.77 -14.28
N THR A 36 -11.00 -21.73 -14.61
CA THR A 36 -9.59 -21.60 -14.22
C THR A 36 -9.38 -20.37 -13.32
N PRO A 37 -8.61 -20.50 -12.22
CA PRO A 37 -8.24 -19.33 -11.42
C PRO A 37 -7.31 -18.37 -12.19
N ASP A 38 -7.41 -17.07 -11.93
CA ASP A 38 -6.43 -16.08 -12.43
C ASP A 38 -5.09 -16.17 -11.66
N PRO A 39 -3.97 -16.56 -12.31
CA PRO A 39 -2.66 -16.65 -11.66
C PRO A 39 -2.06 -15.28 -11.28
N HIS A 40 -2.58 -14.19 -11.84
CA HIS A 40 -2.13 -12.82 -11.54
C HIS A 40 -2.92 -12.17 -10.41
N ASN A 41 -3.77 -12.92 -9.71
CA ASN A 41 -4.43 -12.42 -8.52
C ASN A 41 -3.41 -12.24 -7.39
N ALA A 42 -3.45 -11.11 -6.67
CA ALA A 42 -2.53 -10.85 -5.55
C ALA A 42 -2.64 -11.89 -4.41
N ARG A 43 -3.77 -12.59 -4.34
CA ARG A 43 -4.06 -13.70 -3.40
C ARG A 43 -4.08 -15.05 -4.10
N PHE A 44 -3.46 -15.16 -5.26
CA PHE A 44 -3.41 -16.41 -5.99
C PHE A 44 -2.79 -17.49 -5.10
N LEU A 45 -3.55 -18.56 -4.92
CA LEU A 45 -3.09 -19.81 -4.35
C LEU A 45 -2.74 -20.71 -5.53
N PRO A 46 -1.45 -21.05 -5.75
CA PRO A 46 -1.07 -22.01 -6.78
C PRO A 46 -1.78 -23.33 -6.50
N ALA A 47 -2.78 -23.66 -7.32
CA ALA A 47 -3.67 -24.78 -7.09
C ALA A 47 -3.84 -25.61 -8.36
N LYS A 48 -3.88 -26.92 -8.18
CA LYS A 48 -4.29 -27.91 -9.17
C LYS A 48 -5.52 -28.64 -8.65
N PHE A 49 -6.38 -29.07 -9.57
CA PHE A 49 -7.65 -29.70 -9.21
C PHE A 49 -7.61 -31.18 -9.53
N MET A 50 -8.20 -31.95 -8.61
CA MET A 50 -8.23 -33.40 -8.65
C MET A 50 -9.62 -33.86 -9.10
N GLU A 51 -9.65 -34.83 -10.00
CA GLU A 51 -10.88 -35.52 -10.40
C GLU A 51 -11.54 -36.18 -9.19
N ASP A 52 -12.87 -36.27 -9.20
CA ASP A 52 -13.63 -36.71 -8.04
C ASP A 52 -13.31 -38.17 -7.65
N ASP A 53 -12.98 -39.01 -8.63
CA ASP A 53 -12.57 -40.39 -8.41
C ASP A 53 -11.24 -40.51 -7.68
N HIS A 54 -10.25 -39.72 -8.07
CA HIS A 54 -8.95 -39.66 -7.40
C HIS A 54 -9.08 -39.10 -5.97
N ALA A 55 -9.96 -38.12 -5.75
CA ALA A 55 -10.26 -37.58 -4.42
C ALA A 55 -10.89 -38.62 -3.50
N ARG A 56 -11.85 -39.39 -4.03
CA ARG A 56 -12.47 -40.52 -3.33
C ARG A 56 -11.46 -41.62 -3.00
N GLN A 57 -10.58 -41.98 -3.94
CA GLN A 57 -9.53 -42.98 -3.69
C GLN A 57 -8.54 -42.52 -2.61
N PHE A 58 -8.16 -41.24 -2.60
CA PHE A 58 -7.29 -40.68 -1.57
C PHE A 58 -7.93 -40.67 -0.18
N THR A 59 -9.17 -40.17 -0.08
CA THR A 59 -9.93 -40.17 1.19
C THR A 59 -10.19 -41.58 1.71
N SER A 60 -10.36 -42.56 0.82
CA SER A 60 -10.50 -43.99 1.16
C SER A 60 -9.16 -44.69 1.43
N ARG A 61 -8.01 -43.99 1.32
CA ARG A 61 -6.64 -44.51 1.50
C ARG A 61 -6.16 -45.51 0.43
N TRP A 62 -6.75 -45.50 -0.76
CA TRP A 62 -6.30 -46.28 -1.92
C TRP A 62 -5.16 -45.59 -2.67
N LEU A 63 -5.10 -44.27 -2.60
CA LEU A 63 -3.99 -43.46 -3.12
C LEU A 63 -3.25 -42.76 -2.00
N THR A 64 -1.94 -42.66 -2.15
CA THR A 64 -1.06 -41.89 -1.28
C THR A 64 -0.85 -40.48 -1.82
N LYS A 65 -0.41 -39.58 -0.93
CA LYS A 65 -0.04 -38.20 -1.32
C LYS A 65 1.01 -38.18 -2.44
N ASN A 66 2.04 -39.04 -2.37
CA ASN A 66 3.13 -39.03 -3.35
C ASN A 66 2.64 -39.43 -4.75
N GLN A 67 1.77 -40.43 -4.83
CA GLN A 67 1.15 -40.85 -6.10
C GLN A 67 0.33 -39.71 -6.72
N LEU A 68 -0.46 -39.00 -5.92
CA LEU A 68 -1.22 -37.84 -6.42
C LEU A 68 -0.32 -36.69 -6.86
N VAL A 69 0.76 -36.42 -6.13
CA VAL A 69 1.73 -35.37 -6.50
C VAL A 69 2.36 -35.68 -7.85
N GLU A 70 2.68 -36.95 -8.11
CA GLU A 70 3.23 -37.39 -9.38
C GLU A 70 2.19 -37.33 -10.52
N MET A 71 0.99 -37.87 -10.31
CA MET A 71 -0.09 -37.88 -11.31
C MET A 71 -0.47 -36.47 -11.80
N TYR A 72 -0.52 -35.50 -10.89
CA TYR A 72 -0.94 -34.14 -11.20
C TYR A 72 0.23 -33.16 -11.36
N ASP A 73 1.48 -33.63 -11.25
CA ASP A 73 2.68 -32.78 -11.22
C ASP A 73 2.53 -31.61 -10.23
N SER A 74 2.05 -31.90 -9.02
CA SER A 74 1.57 -30.86 -8.10
C SER A 74 2.62 -30.36 -7.12
N LYS A 75 3.91 -30.55 -7.43
CA LYS A 75 4.99 -30.01 -6.61
C LYS A 75 4.86 -28.47 -6.57
N ASP A 76 5.01 -27.89 -5.38
CA ASP A 76 4.84 -26.44 -5.16
C ASP A 76 3.44 -25.90 -5.49
N HIS A 77 2.41 -26.76 -5.39
CA HIS A 77 1.01 -26.39 -5.53
C HIS A 77 0.18 -26.93 -4.37
N VAL A 78 -1.07 -26.48 -4.27
CA VAL A 78 -2.11 -27.13 -3.48
C VAL A 78 -2.96 -27.99 -4.42
N LEU A 79 -3.15 -29.26 -4.08
CA LEU A 79 -4.18 -30.08 -4.72
C LEU A 79 -5.50 -29.91 -3.99
N ILE A 80 -6.56 -29.64 -4.74
CA ILE A 80 -7.92 -29.46 -4.22
C ILE A 80 -8.84 -30.43 -4.97
N GLY A 81 -9.52 -31.28 -4.22
CA GLY A 81 -10.52 -32.21 -4.73
C GLY A 81 -11.68 -32.32 -3.74
N LYS A 82 -12.68 -33.14 -4.09
CA LYS A 82 -13.84 -33.35 -3.24
C LYS A 82 -13.44 -33.88 -1.86
N ASN A 83 -13.80 -33.15 -0.80
CA ASN A 83 -13.50 -33.45 0.60
C ASN A 83 -12.01 -33.65 0.93
N CYS A 84 -11.08 -33.22 0.07
CA CYS A 84 -9.65 -33.32 0.34
C CYS A 84 -8.87 -32.13 -0.21
N ILE A 85 -7.98 -31.59 0.62
CA ILE A 85 -7.00 -30.57 0.23
C ILE A 85 -5.62 -31.05 0.66
N ILE A 86 -4.66 -31.01 -0.27
CA ILE A 86 -3.29 -31.45 -0.03
C ILE A 86 -2.33 -30.30 -0.35
N ASN A 87 -1.72 -29.74 0.69
CA ASN A 87 -0.63 -28.79 0.55
C ASN A 87 0.66 -29.52 0.13
N CYS A 88 1.12 -29.29 -1.10
CA CYS A 88 2.28 -29.95 -1.70
C CYS A 88 3.52 -29.06 -1.75
N PHE A 89 3.52 -27.91 -1.08
CA PHE A 89 4.73 -27.14 -0.81
C PHE A 89 5.63 -27.87 0.18
N ALA A 90 6.93 -27.56 0.14
CA ALA A 90 7.89 -28.03 1.14
C ALA A 90 7.43 -27.62 2.56
N TYR A 91 7.32 -28.60 3.46
CA TYR A 91 6.84 -28.39 4.82
C TYR A 91 7.66 -27.31 5.55
N GLY A 92 6.97 -26.40 6.25
CA GLY A 92 7.61 -25.33 7.01
C GLY A 92 8.11 -24.14 6.18
N SER A 93 8.10 -24.22 4.84
CA SER A 93 8.44 -23.08 3.97
C SER A 93 7.48 -21.90 4.15
N ALA A 94 7.91 -20.70 3.77
CA ALA A 94 7.07 -19.49 3.81
C ALA A 94 5.79 -19.67 2.96
N GLN A 95 5.93 -20.31 1.79
CA GLN A 95 4.83 -20.63 0.89
C GLN A 95 3.86 -21.63 1.54
N TRP A 96 4.36 -22.66 2.21
CA TRP A 96 3.54 -23.64 2.92
C TRP A 96 2.70 -22.99 4.03
N LYS A 97 3.32 -22.13 4.84
CA LYS A 97 2.62 -21.37 5.90
C LYS A 97 1.55 -20.44 5.33
N LYS A 98 1.89 -19.68 4.29
CA LYS A 98 0.96 -18.77 3.59
C LYS A 98 -0.22 -19.53 2.95
N ALA A 99 0.05 -20.69 2.36
CA ALA A 99 -0.98 -21.54 1.78
C ALA A 99 -1.94 -22.02 2.86
N ASN A 100 -1.46 -22.53 4.00
CA ASN A 100 -2.33 -23.02 5.08
C ASN A 100 -3.26 -21.94 5.66
N GLN A 101 -2.76 -20.72 5.88
CA GLN A 101 -3.61 -19.60 6.29
C GLN A 101 -4.74 -19.34 5.29
N THR A 102 -4.45 -19.48 3.99
CA THR A 102 -5.47 -19.35 2.95
C THR A 102 -6.43 -20.54 2.98
N LEU A 103 -5.95 -21.75 3.24
CA LEU A 103 -6.75 -22.98 3.27
C LEU A 103 -7.75 -23.03 4.42
N GLU A 104 -7.37 -22.60 5.62
CA GLU A 104 -8.30 -22.46 6.76
C GLU A 104 -9.53 -21.65 6.36
N SER A 105 -9.28 -20.51 5.72
CA SER A 105 -10.30 -19.59 5.23
C SER A 105 -11.14 -20.16 4.07
N VAL A 106 -10.63 -21.17 3.34
CA VAL A 106 -11.35 -21.88 2.27
C VAL A 106 -12.23 -22.98 2.88
N LEU A 107 -11.73 -23.71 3.87
CA LEU A 107 -12.47 -24.76 4.57
C LEU A 107 -13.67 -24.19 5.33
N GLU A 108 -13.50 -23.07 6.02
CA GLU A 108 -14.61 -22.36 6.68
C GLU A 108 -15.70 -21.94 5.68
N LEU A 109 -15.30 -21.44 4.50
CA LEU A 109 -16.26 -21.13 3.43
C LEU A 109 -16.93 -22.40 2.91
N ALA A 110 -16.20 -23.51 2.78
CA ALA A 110 -16.75 -24.76 2.26
C ALA A 110 -17.77 -25.38 3.21
N GLU A 111 -17.54 -25.30 4.52
CA GLU A 111 -18.51 -25.70 5.55
C GLU A 111 -19.80 -24.88 5.41
N ASN A 112 -19.69 -23.56 5.29
CA ASN A 112 -20.84 -22.69 5.06
C ASN A 112 -21.60 -23.06 3.77
N ILE A 113 -20.88 -23.35 2.67
CA ILE A 113 -21.48 -23.77 1.39
C ILE A 113 -22.15 -25.15 1.47
N SER A 114 -21.70 -26.02 2.37
CA SER A 114 -22.28 -27.35 2.55
C SER A 114 -23.63 -27.31 3.28
N VAL A 115 -23.86 -26.28 4.11
CA VAL A 115 -25.08 -26.13 4.92
C VAL A 115 -26.06 -25.12 4.32
N ALA A 116 -25.56 -24.12 3.58
CA ALA A 116 -26.34 -23.06 2.98
C ALA A 116 -25.96 -22.82 1.52
N GLU A 117 -26.92 -22.34 0.71
CA GLU A 117 -26.62 -21.96 -0.67
C GLU A 117 -25.58 -20.84 -0.74
N VAL A 118 -24.78 -20.85 -1.81
CA VAL A 118 -23.77 -19.82 -2.08
C VAL A 118 -24.48 -18.50 -2.37
N ILE A 119 -24.58 -17.62 -1.37
CA ILE A 119 -25.24 -16.31 -1.52
C ILE A 119 -24.54 -15.43 -2.56
N GLN A 120 -23.22 -15.55 -2.71
CA GLN A 120 -22.43 -14.80 -3.68
C GLN A 120 -21.60 -15.74 -4.55
N VAL A 121 -22.10 -16.04 -5.75
CA VAL A 121 -21.40 -16.88 -6.73
C VAL A 121 -20.10 -16.21 -7.23
N PRO A 122 -19.07 -16.97 -7.62
CA PRO A 122 -17.88 -16.38 -8.25
C PRO A 122 -18.22 -15.74 -9.59
N THR A 123 -17.44 -14.71 -9.96
CA THR A 123 -17.59 -14.04 -11.25
C THR A 123 -16.50 -14.48 -12.20
N VAL A 124 -16.87 -14.82 -13.43
CA VAL A 124 -15.98 -15.31 -14.48
C VAL A 124 -16.19 -14.58 -15.80
N TYR A 125 -15.23 -14.72 -16.70
CA TYR A 125 -15.37 -14.32 -18.10
C TYR A 125 -14.88 -15.46 -19.02
N PRO A 126 -15.40 -15.58 -20.25
CA PRO A 126 -15.01 -16.62 -21.18
C PRO A 126 -13.58 -16.46 -21.69
N LEU A 127 -12.93 -17.60 -21.91
CA LEU A 127 -11.70 -17.78 -22.66
C LEU A 127 -12.00 -18.53 -23.96
N GLU A 128 -10.99 -18.64 -24.83
CA GLU A 128 -11.08 -19.50 -26.01
C GLU A 128 -11.26 -20.98 -25.60
N GLY A 129 -12.00 -21.74 -26.43
CA GLY A 129 -12.21 -23.18 -26.22
C GLY A 129 -13.23 -23.55 -25.13
N GLY A 130 -14.21 -22.69 -24.85
CA GLY A 130 -15.30 -22.99 -23.91
C GLY A 130 -14.87 -23.01 -22.43
N LYS A 131 -13.67 -22.50 -22.13
CA LYS A 131 -13.16 -22.33 -20.78
C LYS A 131 -13.50 -20.96 -20.23
N TYR A 132 -13.43 -20.83 -18.91
CA TYR A 132 -13.70 -19.58 -18.21
C TYR A 132 -12.55 -19.26 -17.26
N GLN A 133 -12.36 -17.96 -16.98
CA GLN A 133 -11.40 -17.51 -15.99
C GLN A 133 -12.08 -16.72 -14.88
N ILE A 134 -11.69 -17.00 -13.65
CA ILE A 134 -12.20 -16.31 -12.46
C ILE A 134 -11.71 -14.87 -12.45
N LEU A 135 -12.65 -13.93 -12.46
CA LEU A 135 -12.40 -12.52 -12.19
C LEU A 135 -12.38 -12.28 -10.68
N THR A 136 -13.42 -12.73 -9.96
CA THR A 136 -13.56 -12.57 -8.50
C THR A 136 -14.10 -13.85 -7.86
N GLY A 137 -13.81 -14.04 -6.57
CA GLY A 137 -14.34 -15.17 -5.81
C GLY A 137 -13.48 -16.44 -5.82
N HIS A 138 -12.16 -16.35 -6.02
CA HIS A 138 -11.23 -17.50 -6.01
C HIS A 138 -11.39 -18.42 -4.79
N ARG A 139 -11.49 -17.86 -3.58
CA ARG A 139 -11.71 -18.66 -2.35
C ARG A 139 -13.03 -19.43 -2.38
N ARG A 140 -14.11 -18.82 -2.89
CA ARG A 140 -15.42 -19.49 -3.02
C ARG A 140 -15.36 -20.59 -4.06
N PHE A 141 -14.64 -20.37 -5.16
CA PHE A 141 -14.39 -21.41 -6.15
C PHE A 141 -13.65 -22.61 -5.55
N PHE A 142 -12.55 -22.39 -4.82
CA PHE A 142 -11.84 -23.48 -4.14
C PHE A 142 -12.73 -24.22 -3.13
N ALA A 143 -13.55 -23.47 -2.38
CA ALA A 143 -14.52 -24.04 -1.45
C ALA A 143 -15.60 -24.88 -2.14
N MET A 144 -16.06 -24.47 -3.33
CA MET A 144 -17.01 -25.25 -4.15
C MET A 144 -16.37 -26.53 -4.70
N VAL A 145 -15.12 -26.49 -5.15
CA VAL A 145 -14.41 -27.71 -5.60
C VAL A 145 -14.29 -28.69 -4.43
N TYR A 146 -13.93 -28.19 -3.25
CA TYR A 146 -13.86 -29.03 -2.05
C TYR A 146 -15.21 -29.64 -1.67
N SER A 147 -16.29 -28.85 -1.64
CA SER A 147 -17.59 -29.33 -1.14
C SER A 147 -18.37 -30.16 -2.16
N LYS A 148 -18.37 -29.78 -3.44
CA LYS A 148 -19.20 -30.41 -4.48
C LYS A 148 -18.41 -31.41 -5.34
N GLY A 149 -17.11 -31.19 -5.52
CA GLY A 149 -16.25 -31.95 -6.41
C GLY A 149 -15.95 -31.21 -7.72
N TYR A 150 -14.80 -31.50 -8.34
CA TYR A 150 -14.29 -30.79 -9.52
C TYR A 150 -15.12 -31.05 -10.78
N ASP A 151 -15.76 -32.21 -10.86
CA ASP A 151 -16.59 -32.60 -12.00
C ASP A 151 -18.05 -32.10 -11.86
N SER A 152 -18.36 -31.42 -10.75
CA SER A 152 -19.69 -30.85 -10.50
C SER A 152 -19.92 -29.53 -11.25
N SER A 153 -21.19 -29.16 -11.40
CA SER A 153 -21.59 -27.84 -11.89
C SER A 153 -21.99 -26.90 -10.75
N ALA A 154 -21.68 -25.61 -10.88
CA ALA A 154 -22.12 -24.58 -9.96
C ALA A 154 -22.58 -23.32 -10.71
N GLN A 155 -23.36 -22.47 -10.04
CA GLN A 155 -23.74 -21.18 -10.60
C GLN A 155 -22.57 -20.19 -10.55
N PHE A 156 -22.42 -19.41 -11.61
CA PHE A 156 -21.44 -18.34 -11.76
C PHE A 156 -22.11 -17.10 -12.36
N LYS A 157 -21.60 -15.92 -11.99
CA LYS A 157 -21.85 -14.70 -12.74
C LYS A 157 -20.89 -14.66 -13.93
N VAL A 158 -21.41 -14.75 -15.14
CA VAL A 158 -20.61 -14.84 -16.36
C VAL A 158 -20.74 -13.54 -17.14
N TYR A 159 -19.63 -12.83 -17.32
CA TYR A 159 -19.57 -11.73 -18.27
C TYR A 159 -19.52 -12.26 -19.70
N ASP A 160 -20.13 -11.54 -20.64
CA ASP A 160 -20.12 -11.93 -22.06
C ASP A 160 -18.71 -11.90 -22.65
N THR A 161 -17.90 -10.95 -22.19
CA THR A 161 -16.49 -10.81 -22.56
C THR A 161 -15.68 -10.40 -21.34
N LYS A 162 -14.35 -10.46 -21.44
CA LYS A 162 -13.47 -9.98 -20.36
C LYS A 162 -13.71 -8.48 -20.10
N PRO A 163 -14.09 -8.07 -18.88
CA PRO A 163 -14.27 -6.65 -18.57
C PRO A 163 -13.00 -5.86 -18.80
N LEU A 164 -13.13 -4.68 -19.42
CA LEU A 164 -12.01 -3.81 -19.73
C LEU A 164 -11.34 -3.30 -18.45
N LEU A 165 -12.14 -2.92 -17.44
CA LEU A 165 -11.69 -2.45 -16.12
C LEU A 165 -11.68 -3.56 -15.07
N SER A 166 -11.00 -4.67 -15.39
CA SER A 166 -10.98 -5.89 -14.59
C SER A 166 -10.49 -5.69 -13.15
N LYS A 167 -9.48 -4.83 -12.91
CA LYS A 167 -8.94 -4.58 -11.56
C LYS A 167 -9.85 -3.66 -10.76
N VAL A 168 -10.51 -2.71 -11.41
CA VAL A 168 -11.56 -1.90 -10.78
C VAL A 168 -12.72 -2.77 -10.32
N LYS A 169 -13.23 -3.69 -11.15
CA LYS A 169 -14.31 -4.61 -10.74
C LYS A 169 -13.86 -5.53 -9.59
N GLN A 170 -12.63 -6.05 -9.66
CA GLN A 170 -12.04 -6.83 -8.57
C GLN A 170 -11.95 -6.02 -7.26
N PHE A 171 -11.60 -4.75 -7.34
CA PHE A 171 -11.55 -3.86 -6.19
C PHE A 171 -12.95 -3.60 -5.63
N GLN A 172 -13.92 -3.24 -6.48
CA GLN A 172 -15.31 -2.97 -6.07
C GLN A 172 -15.90 -4.14 -5.25
N GLU A 173 -15.70 -5.39 -5.70
CA GLU A 173 -16.25 -6.55 -5.01
C GLU A 173 -15.56 -6.84 -3.66
N ASN A 174 -14.30 -6.43 -3.51
CA ASN A 174 -13.51 -6.68 -2.30
C ASN A 174 -13.43 -5.48 -1.36
N ALA A 175 -13.80 -4.28 -1.80
CA ALA A 175 -13.58 -3.03 -1.07
C ALA A 175 -14.37 -2.96 0.24
N SER A 176 -15.56 -3.57 0.28
CA SER A 176 -16.42 -3.63 1.47
C SER A 176 -16.09 -4.78 2.42
N ARG A 177 -15.12 -5.66 2.07
CA ARG A 177 -14.84 -6.85 2.86
C ARG A 177 -13.90 -6.52 4.03
N ASP A 178 -14.36 -6.78 5.24
CA ASP A 178 -13.58 -6.58 6.47
C ASP A 178 -12.45 -7.60 6.62
N ASP A 179 -12.63 -8.81 6.09
CA ASP A 179 -11.66 -9.91 6.12
C ASP A 179 -10.47 -9.73 5.17
N LEU A 180 -10.40 -8.62 4.41
CA LEU A 180 -9.28 -8.34 3.51
C LEU A 180 -8.09 -7.76 4.31
N PRO A 181 -6.93 -8.47 4.44
CA PRO A 181 -5.71 -7.89 5.02
C PRO A 181 -5.36 -6.52 4.44
N GLN A 182 -4.88 -5.64 5.32
CA GLN A 182 -4.58 -4.23 5.03
C GLN A 182 -3.61 -4.06 3.84
N TYR A 183 -2.51 -4.81 3.81
CA TYR A 183 -1.61 -4.82 2.64
C TYR A 183 -2.35 -5.14 1.32
N GLY A 184 -3.19 -6.18 1.36
CA GLY A 184 -4.00 -6.58 0.20
C GLY A 184 -5.00 -5.50 -0.24
N LYS A 185 -5.60 -4.77 0.70
CA LYS A 185 -6.46 -3.61 0.40
C LYS A 185 -5.69 -2.51 -0.34
N LEU A 186 -4.47 -2.20 0.08
CA LEU A 186 -3.62 -1.18 -0.56
C LEU A 186 -3.17 -1.60 -1.98
N GLN A 187 -2.74 -2.86 -2.15
CA GLN A 187 -2.32 -3.38 -3.47
C GLN A 187 -3.48 -3.43 -4.47
N ALA A 188 -4.66 -3.85 -4.02
CA ALA A 188 -5.85 -3.87 -4.86
C ALA A 188 -6.24 -2.44 -5.30
N PHE A 189 -6.17 -1.47 -4.39
CA PHE A 189 -6.40 -0.07 -4.71
C PHE A 189 -5.40 0.46 -5.76
N LEU A 190 -4.11 0.21 -5.57
CA LEU A 190 -3.08 0.63 -6.54
C LEU A 190 -3.30 0.03 -7.93
N SER A 191 -3.62 -1.25 -8.00
CA SER A 191 -3.88 -1.94 -9.26
C SER A 191 -5.09 -1.35 -9.99
N ALA A 192 -6.16 -1.05 -9.26
CA ALA A 192 -7.36 -0.42 -9.82
C ALA A 192 -7.10 1.04 -10.23
N MET A 193 -6.33 1.79 -9.45
CA MET A 193 -5.94 3.17 -9.77
C MET A 193 -5.11 3.23 -11.05
N GLN A 194 -4.16 2.31 -11.25
CA GLN A 194 -3.37 2.25 -12.49
C GLN A 194 -4.25 2.03 -13.73
N GLU A 195 -5.31 1.23 -13.59
CA GLU A 195 -6.27 0.98 -14.67
C GLU A 195 -7.09 2.26 -14.99
N LEU A 196 -7.55 2.99 -13.97
CA LEU A 196 -8.24 4.28 -14.12
C LEU A 196 -7.33 5.40 -14.65
N GLU A 197 -6.06 5.40 -14.29
CA GLU A 197 -5.06 6.31 -14.84
C GLU A 197 -4.84 6.03 -16.33
N SER A 198 -4.73 4.75 -16.72
CA SER A 198 -4.59 4.34 -18.12
C SER A 198 -5.80 4.77 -18.94
N LEU A 199 -7.01 4.59 -18.40
CA LEU A 199 -8.24 5.11 -18.98
C LEU A 199 -8.21 6.65 -19.11
N SER A 200 -7.77 7.38 -18.08
CA SER A 200 -7.65 8.84 -18.12
C SER A 200 -6.67 9.33 -19.19
N GLN A 201 -5.58 8.59 -19.42
CA GLN A 201 -4.62 8.89 -20.49
C GLN A 201 -5.20 8.58 -21.88
N ALA A 202 -5.97 7.51 -22.03
CA ALA A 202 -6.67 7.20 -23.28
C ALA A 202 -7.68 8.31 -23.64
N ARG A 203 -8.46 8.80 -22.65
CA ARG A 203 -9.39 9.93 -22.81
C ARG A 203 -8.67 11.20 -23.29
N LEU A 204 -7.54 11.54 -22.68
CA LEU A 204 -6.74 12.69 -23.12
C LEU A 204 -6.28 12.59 -24.58
N LYS A 205 -5.84 11.40 -25.01
CA LYS A 205 -5.34 11.18 -26.38
C LYS A 205 -6.40 11.44 -27.45
N ILE A 206 -7.68 11.31 -27.09
CA ILE A 206 -8.81 11.56 -28.01
C ILE A 206 -9.45 12.94 -27.79
N GLY A 207 -8.83 13.81 -26.98
CA GLY A 207 -9.31 15.17 -26.73
C GLY A 207 -10.33 15.32 -25.59
N GLU A 208 -10.60 14.26 -24.82
CA GLU A 208 -11.47 14.31 -23.65
C GLU A 208 -10.74 14.73 -22.36
N LYS A 209 -11.50 15.14 -21.34
CA LYS A 209 -10.96 15.49 -20.02
C LYS A 209 -10.56 14.23 -19.23
N LYS A 210 -9.52 14.37 -18.39
CA LYS A 210 -9.15 13.33 -17.39
C LYS A 210 -10.31 13.07 -16.44
N LEU A 211 -10.35 11.85 -15.88
CA LEU A 211 -11.24 11.55 -14.77
C LEU A 211 -10.91 12.45 -13.57
N THR A 212 -11.95 13.03 -13.00
CA THR A 212 -11.90 13.75 -11.73
C THR A 212 -11.75 12.78 -10.57
N VAL A 213 -11.30 13.28 -9.41
CA VAL A 213 -11.20 12.48 -8.17
C VAL A 213 -12.56 11.88 -7.80
N LYS A 214 -13.65 12.61 -8.00
CA LYS A 214 -15.01 12.15 -7.72
C LYS A 214 -15.42 10.99 -8.64
N GLU A 215 -15.10 11.08 -9.93
CA GLU A 215 -15.36 10.01 -10.89
C GLU A 215 -14.49 8.78 -10.61
N MET A 216 -13.23 8.95 -10.22
CA MET A 216 -12.36 7.83 -9.83
C MET A 216 -12.92 7.11 -8.60
N ALA A 217 -13.32 7.85 -7.56
CA ALA A 217 -13.92 7.26 -6.35
C ALA A 217 -15.24 6.53 -6.66
N ALA A 218 -16.09 7.10 -7.50
CA ALA A 218 -17.33 6.48 -7.95
C ALA A 218 -17.06 5.19 -8.75
N ASN A 219 -16.09 5.19 -9.66
CA ASN A 219 -15.69 3.99 -10.40
C ASN A 219 -15.09 2.93 -9.48
N LEU A 220 -14.43 3.29 -8.38
CA LEU A 220 -13.95 2.31 -7.39
C LEU A 220 -15.04 1.80 -6.45
N GLY A 221 -16.25 2.38 -6.47
CA GLY A 221 -17.35 1.97 -5.60
C GLY A 221 -17.13 2.29 -4.12
N ILE A 222 -16.33 3.32 -3.80
CA ILE A 222 -15.99 3.70 -2.42
C ILE A 222 -16.35 5.15 -2.10
N SER A 223 -16.54 5.43 -0.81
CA SER A 223 -16.77 6.81 -0.34
C SER A 223 -15.53 7.69 -0.55
N MET A 224 -15.75 9.00 -0.68
CA MET A 224 -14.65 9.99 -0.79
C MET A 224 -13.68 9.94 0.39
N GLY A 225 -14.18 9.68 1.60
CA GLY A 225 -13.33 9.51 2.78
C GLY A 225 -12.42 8.28 2.70
N SER A 226 -12.96 7.15 2.21
CA SER A 226 -12.17 5.94 1.97
C SER A 226 -11.16 6.14 0.87
N PHE A 227 -11.55 6.82 -0.21
CA PHE A 227 -10.63 7.20 -1.30
C PHE A 227 -9.47 8.05 -0.78
N ASP A 228 -9.72 9.09 0.03
CA ASP A 228 -8.65 9.90 0.63
C ASP A 228 -7.72 9.07 1.53
N ASN A 229 -8.26 8.12 2.30
CA ASN A 229 -7.45 7.20 3.11
C ASN A 229 -6.49 6.40 2.24
N TYR A 230 -7.01 5.70 1.23
CA TYR A 230 -6.20 4.89 0.33
C TYR A 230 -5.18 5.72 -0.44
N ASN A 231 -5.60 6.87 -0.96
CA ASN A 231 -4.72 7.76 -1.71
C ASN A 231 -3.56 8.26 -0.84
N VAL A 232 -3.81 8.67 0.41
CA VAL A 232 -2.73 9.10 1.33
C VAL A 232 -1.78 7.93 1.65
N LEU A 233 -2.31 6.76 1.97
CA LEU A 233 -1.51 5.60 2.38
C LEU A 233 -0.68 4.99 1.26
N THR A 234 -1.05 5.21 0.00
CA THR A 234 -0.35 4.66 -1.16
C THR A 234 0.63 5.63 -1.82
N ARG A 235 0.71 6.89 -1.34
CA ARG A 235 1.71 7.88 -1.81
C ARG A 235 3.16 7.47 -1.58
N TYR A 236 3.41 6.77 -0.49
CA TYR A 236 4.75 6.43 -0.02
C TYR A 236 4.92 4.92 0.08
N LYS A 237 5.93 4.37 -0.60
CA LYS A 237 6.16 2.93 -0.68
C LYS A 237 6.42 2.29 0.68
N CYS A 238 7.05 3.02 1.61
CA CYS A 238 7.36 2.51 2.94
C CYS A 238 6.12 2.07 3.72
N VAL A 239 4.97 2.71 3.53
CA VAL A 239 3.71 2.36 4.21
C VAL A 239 3.21 0.99 3.75
N ILE A 240 3.23 0.77 2.43
CA ILE A 240 2.81 -0.49 1.83
C ILE A 240 3.74 -1.63 2.25
N GLN A 241 5.05 -1.39 2.21
CA GLN A 241 6.07 -2.36 2.63
C GLN A 241 5.96 -2.71 4.12
N ALA A 242 5.66 -1.72 4.98
CA ALA A 242 5.49 -1.97 6.40
C ALA A 242 4.28 -2.89 6.68
N TYR A 243 3.18 -2.74 5.95
CA TYR A 243 2.05 -3.68 6.03
C TYR A 243 2.36 -5.05 5.42
N GLU A 244 3.11 -5.09 4.31
CA GLU A 244 3.53 -6.35 3.66
C GLU A 244 4.37 -7.21 4.59
N GLN A 245 5.32 -6.59 5.28
CA GLN A 245 6.25 -7.24 6.20
C GLN A 245 5.65 -7.50 7.58
N GLY A 246 4.41 -7.07 7.83
CA GLY A 246 3.76 -7.20 9.13
C GLY A 246 4.40 -6.34 10.24
N LEU A 247 5.21 -5.35 9.89
CA LEU A 247 5.84 -4.43 10.85
C LEU A 247 4.81 -3.55 11.58
N ILE A 248 3.68 -3.30 10.92
CA ILE A 248 2.57 -2.52 11.47
C ILE A 248 1.25 -3.28 11.31
N SER A 249 0.45 -3.30 12.38
CA SER A 249 -0.92 -3.83 12.42
C SER A 249 -1.96 -2.73 12.71
N LEU A 250 -1.50 -1.47 12.78
CA LEU A 250 -2.35 -0.33 13.11
C LEU A 250 -3.43 -0.11 12.03
N PRO A 251 -4.65 0.31 12.42
CA PRO A 251 -5.68 0.71 11.48
C PRO A 251 -5.21 1.81 10.52
N PHE A 252 -5.72 1.79 9.28
CA PHE A 252 -5.43 2.77 8.24
C PHE A 252 -5.57 4.23 8.69
N ILE A 253 -6.57 4.53 9.53
CA ILE A 253 -6.79 5.88 10.05
C ILE A 253 -5.59 6.37 10.88
N ASN A 254 -5.00 5.49 11.68
CA ASN A 254 -3.86 5.84 12.54
C ASN A 254 -2.60 6.07 11.71
N VAL A 255 -2.34 5.19 10.74
CA VAL A 255 -1.18 5.35 9.84
C VAL A 255 -1.33 6.59 8.96
N LYS A 256 -2.55 6.89 8.49
CA LYS A 256 -2.85 8.13 7.76
C LYS A 256 -2.50 9.38 8.58
N LYS A 257 -2.81 9.37 9.88
CA LYS A 257 -2.44 10.48 10.80
C LYS A 257 -0.91 10.64 10.85
N ILE A 258 -0.16 9.54 10.94
CA ILE A 258 1.31 9.58 10.93
C ILE A 258 1.82 10.20 9.63
N VAL A 259 1.32 9.75 8.48
CA VAL A 259 1.72 10.30 7.17
C VAL A 259 1.45 11.80 7.10
N LYS A 260 0.22 12.24 7.41
CA LYS A 260 -0.14 13.67 7.37
C LYS A 260 0.65 14.50 8.37
N GLN A 261 0.96 13.97 9.56
CA GLN A 261 1.80 14.65 10.53
C GLN A 261 3.23 14.87 10.01
N VAL A 262 3.82 13.87 9.35
CA VAL A 262 5.16 14.00 8.77
C VAL A 262 5.14 14.98 7.59
N GLU A 263 4.13 14.92 6.71
CA GLU A 263 3.94 15.87 5.62
C GLU A 263 3.84 17.31 6.15
N ASN A 264 2.97 17.56 7.14
CA ASN A 264 2.78 18.87 7.73
C ASN A 264 4.06 19.39 8.40
N GLN A 265 4.76 18.53 9.14
CA GLN A 265 6.04 18.89 9.76
C GLN A 265 7.09 19.26 8.70
N TYR A 266 7.16 18.52 7.61
CA TYR A 266 8.07 18.82 6.51
C TYR A 266 7.71 20.14 5.81
N CYS A 267 6.41 20.40 5.57
CA CYS A 267 5.95 21.68 5.03
C CYS A 267 6.38 22.85 5.93
N SER A 268 6.17 22.75 7.25
CA SER A 268 6.55 23.80 8.20
C SER A 268 8.06 23.99 8.32
N GLU A 269 8.86 22.94 8.20
CA GLU A 269 10.33 23.01 8.28
C GLU A 269 10.97 23.68 7.06
N PHE A 270 10.38 23.52 5.87
CA PHE A 270 10.96 23.99 4.61
C PHE A 270 10.14 25.07 3.89
N ASP A 271 9.03 25.51 4.49
CA ASP A 271 8.06 26.47 3.95
C ASP A 271 7.64 26.15 2.50
N LYS A 272 7.22 24.89 2.28
CA LYS A 272 6.81 24.37 0.97
C LYS A 272 5.36 23.92 0.96
N THR A 273 4.66 24.23 -0.13
CA THR A 273 3.28 23.77 -0.40
C THR A 273 3.22 22.60 -1.37
N LEU A 274 4.27 22.39 -2.18
CA LEU A 274 4.37 21.32 -3.16
C LEU A 274 5.66 20.53 -2.95
N PHE A 275 5.55 19.20 -3.02
CA PHE A 275 6.68 18.29 -2.83
C PHE A 275 7.28 17.85 -4.16
N THR A 276 8.59 18.07 -4.31
CA THR A 276 9.39 17.49 -5.39
C THR A 276 9.64 15.99 -5.16
N VAL A 277 10.26 15.31 -6.13
CA VAL A 277 10.63 13.89 -6.00
C VAL A 277 11.60 13.66 -4.84
N THR A 278 12.56 14.57 -4.64
CA THR A 278 13.53 14.50 -3.54
C THR A 278 12.85 14.75 -2.19
N ASP A 279 11.92 15.71 -2.10
CA ASP A 279 11.12 15.94 -0.90
C ASP A 279 10.32 14.68 -0.53
N LYS A 280 9.66 14.05 -1.51
CA LYS A 280 8.90 12.80 -1.28
C LYS A 280 9.78 11.65 -0.81
N ALA A 281 11.01 11.56 -1.32
CA ALA A 281 11.97 10.54 -0.88
C ALA A 281 12.38 10.75 0.59
N GLU A 282 12.60 11.99 1.00
CA GLU A 282 12.94 12.34 2.38
C GLU A 282 11.74 12.13 3.32
N ILE A 283 10.55 12.56 2.93
CA ILE A 283 9.31 12.28 3.67
C ILE A 283 9.10 10.75 3.82
N ASN A 284 9.34 9.97 2.77
CA ASN A 284 9.26 8.51 2.82
C ASN A 284 10.21 7.92 3.88
N LYS A 285 11.46 8.42 3.97
CA LYS A 285 12.41 8.00 5.01
C LYS A 285 11.92 8.36 6.41
N ARG A 286 11.38 9.58 6.59
CA ARG A 286 10.86 10.05 7.89
C ARG A 286 9.64 9.24 8.35
N ILE A 287 8.75 8.90 7.43
CA ILE A 287 7.60 8.02 7.70
C ILE A 287 8.12 6.63 8.09
N GLN A 288 9.04 6.06 7.31
CA GLN A 288 9.62 4.74 7.61
C GLN A 288 10.23 4.68 9.01
N ALA A 289 11.00 5.70 9.41
CA ALA A 289 11.58 5.79 10.75
C ALA A 289 10.50 5.84 11.85
N LYS A 290 9.43 6.64 11.66
CA LYS A 290 8.30 6.67 12.61
C LYS A 290 7.54 5.34 12.70
N LEU A 291 7.39 4.61 11.59
CA LEU A 291 6.67 3.34 11.55
C LEU A 291 7.49 2.18 12.14
N SER A 292 8.81 2.21 11.98
CA SER A 292 9.74 1.20 12.51
C SER A 292 10.17 1.46 13.95
N GLY A 293 9.91 2.66 14.49
CA GLY A 293 10.38 3.07 15.81
C GLY A 293 11.85 3.50 15.83
N GLU A 294 12.52 3.55 14.67
CA GLU A 294 13.88 4.05 14.55
C GLU A 294 13.90 5.57 14.74
N LYS A 295 14.74 6.06 15.65
CA LYS A 295 15.02 7.50 15.76
C LYS A 295 15.90 7.87 14.56
N LEU A 296 15.40 8.74 13.68
CA LEU A 296 16.23 9.37 12.67
C LEU A 296 17.47 9.98 13.34
N PRO A 297 18.66 9.87 12.73
CA PRO A 297 19.81 10.63 13.21
C PRO A 297 19.38 12.10 13.20
N ALA A 298 19.32 12.70 14.39
CA ALA A 298 19.00 14.10 14.52
C ALA A 298 20.01 14.85 13.65
N LYS A 299 19.53 15.60 12.64
CA LYS A 299 20.37 16.58 11.97
C LYS A 299 21.00 17.41 13.08
N SER A 300 22.33 17.47 13.14
CA SER A 300 23.04 18.27 14.13
C SER A 300 22.43 19.66 14.08
N ARG A 301 21.67 20.04 15.12
CA ARG A 301 21.19 21.43 15.23
C ARG A 301 22.44 22.30 15.09
N THR A 302 22.43 23.21 14.13
CA THR A 302 23.42 24.28 14.06
C THR A 302 23.52 24.88 15.46
N LYS A 303 24.72 24.82 16.05
CA LYS A 303 24.94 25.33 17.41
C LYS A 303 24.56 26.81 17.40
N THR A 304 23.60 27.20 18.24
CA THR A 304 23.16 28.59 18.37
C THR A 304 23.99 29.29 19.42
N PHE A 305 24.47 30.51 19.11
CA PHE A 305 25.17 31.35 20.08
C PHE A 305 24.23 31.73 21.23
N ARG A 306 24.65 31.45 22.46
CA ARG A 306 23.90 31.83 23.66
C ARG A 306 24.47 33.13 24.19
N ILE A 307 23.71 34.21 24.08
CA ILE A 307 24.06 35.51 24.65
C ILE A 307 23.58 35.53 26.11
N LYS A 308 24.45 35.95 27.03
CA LYS A 308 24.06 36.13 28.45
C LYS A 308 23.04 37.26 28.59
N PRO A 309 22.16 37.23 29.62
CA PRO A 309 21.25 38.33 29.91
C PRO A 309 22.02 39.63 30.16
N ILE A 310 21.70 40.68 29.41
CA ILE A 310 22.28 42.02 29.55
C ILE A 310 21.44 42.79 30.57
N GLN A 311 22.07 43.40 31.57
CA GLN A 311 21.34 44.01 32.69
C GLN A 311 21.12 45.52 32.52
N SER A 312 21.90 46.18 31.66
CA SER A 312 21.83 47.62 31.41
C SER A 312 21.37 47.97 30.00
N VAL A 313 20.45 48.93 29.88
CA VAL A 313 19.97 49.46 28.58
C VAL A 313 21.10 50.19 27.84
N ASP A 314 21.99 50.85 28.58
CA ASP A 314 23.15 51.54 27.99
C ASP A 314 24.16 50.56 27.40
N THR A 315 24.31 49.38 27.99
CA THR A 315 25.12 48.28 27.43
C THR A 315 24.53 47.79 26.12
N VAL A 316 23.21 47.59 26.05
CA VAL A 316 22.53 47.21 24.79
C VAL A 316 22.75 48.28 23.72
N LYS A 317 22.57 49.55 24.06
CA LYS A 317 22.80 50.67 23.15
C LYS A 317 24.25 50.69 22.64
N THR A 318 25.21 50.50 23.53
CA THR A 318 26.64 50.50 23.18
C THR A 318 27.01 49.34 22.27
N LEU A 319 26.50 48.14 22.54
CA LEU A 319 26.71 46.96 21.68
C LEU A 319 26.15 47.14 20.26
N LEU A 320 25.08 47.94 20.11
CA LEU A 320 24.39 48.12 18.82
C LEU A 320 24.91 49.33 18.03
N THR A 321 25.47 50.35 18.68
CA THR A 321 25.81 51.61 18.01
C THR A 321 27.30 51.94 18.00
N HIS A 322 28.16 51.16 18.65
CA HIS A 322 29.60 51.42 18.68
C HIS A 322 30.42 50.18 18.31
N ASN A 323 31.66 50.39 17.88
CA ASN A 323 32.59 49.31 17.64
C ASN A 323 33.11 48.72 18.96
N ILE A 324 32.60 47.55 19.34
CA ILE A 324 32.93 46.88 20.61
C ILE A 324 34.40 46.46 20.66
N THR A 325 35.00 46.13 19.52
CA THR A 325 36.40 45.67 19.46
C THR A 325 37.40 46.78 19.79
N GLU A 326 36.98 48.04 19.67
CA GLU A 326 37.78 49.21 20.03
C GLU A 326 37.50 49.68 21.45
N LEU A 327 36.27 49.50 21.94
CA LEU A 327 35.82 49.98 23.26
C LEU A 327 36.22 49.06 24.43
N VAL A 328 36.34 47.76 24.17
CA VAL A 328 36.69 46.76 25.19
C VAL A 328 38.10 46.24 24.90
N SER A 329 39.10 47.08 25.21
CA SER A 329 40.53 46.77 25.05
C SER A 329 41.01 45.63 25.95
N GLU A 330 40.23 45.27 26.98
CA GLU A 330 40.54 44.20 27.93
C GLU A 330 40.37 42.79 27.32
N ILE A 331 39.83 42.71 26.09
CA ILE A 331 39.70 41.48 25.33
C ILE A 331 40.69 41.50 24.17
N ASP A 332 41.47 40.42 24.05
CA ASP A 332 42.34 40.22 22.89
C ASP A 332 41.52 39.74 21.69
N TRP A 333 41.01 40.69 20.92
CA TRP A 333 40.17 40.43 19.75
C TRP A 333 40.91 39.77 18.58
N GLN A 334 42.24 39.85 18.55
CA GLN A 334 43.05 39.34 17.42
C GLN A 334 43.30 37.83 17.50
N ASN A 335 43.25 37.25 18.71
CA ASN A 335 43.53 35.83 18.96
C ASN A 335 42.28 34.98 19.25
N ILE A 336 41.09 35.48 18.91
CA ILE A 336 39.85 34.71 19.07
C ILE A 336 39.74 33.69 17.93
N ASP A 337 39.60 32.41 18.31
CA ASP A 337 39.20 31.36 17.38
C ASP A 337 37.70 31.49 17.06
N TRP A 338 37.40 32.15 15.93
CA TRP A 338 36.04 32.40 15.46
C TRP A 338 35.29 31.13 15.02
N GLU A 339 36.01 30.04 14.74
CA GLU A 339 35.42 28.73 14.41
C GLU A 339 35.03 27.94 15.67
N ASN A 340 35.55 28.34 16.84
CA ASN A 340 35.19 27.76 18.11
C ASN A 340 34.02 28.51 18.78
N HIS A 341 32.83 27.94 18.63
CA HIS A 341 31.59 28.48 19.18
C HIS A 341 31.62 28.76 20.70
N LYS A 342 32.39 27.98 21.48
CA LYS A 342 32.54 28.22 22.92
C LYS A 342 33.41 29.45 23.16
N ALA A 343 34.53 29.57 22.44
CA ALA A 343 35.42 30.72 22.53
C ALA A 343 34.68 32.02 22.19
N VAL A 344 33.92 32.04 21.09
CA VAL A 344 33.13 33.22 20.69
C VAL A 344 32.05 33.57 21.73
N SER A 345 31.32 32.57 22.25
CA SER A 345 30.28 32.80 23.26
C SER A 345 30.85 33.32 24.58
N ASP A 346 31.98 32.77 25.03
CA ASP A 346 32.66 33.18 26.26
C ASP A 346 33.25 34.58 26.12
N THR A 347 33.79 34.93 24.95
CA THR A 347 34.30 36.28 24.69
C THR A 347 33.20 37.32 24.64
N LEU A 348 32.07 37.02 23.97
CA LEU A 348 30.91 37.92 23.96
C LEU A 348 30.34 38.12 25.37
N ALA A 349 30.28 37.06 26.18
CA ALA A 349 29.86 37.16 27.58
C ALA A 349 30.76 38.07 28.41
N LYS A 350 32.09 37.97 28.24
CA LYS A 350 33.05 38.86 28.91
C LYS A 350 32.89 40.31 28.46
N ALA A 351 32.69 40.56 27.17
CA ALA A 351 32.47 41.91 26.65
C ALA A 351 31.24 42.56 27.26
N ILE A 352 30.14 41.80 27.38
CA ILE A 352 28.90 42.23 28.02
C ILE A 352 29.13 42.54 29.51
N GLU A 353 29.87 41.70 30.24
CA GLU A 353 30.17 41.92 31.67
C GLU A 353 31.02 43.18 31.90
N ILE A 354 31.98 43.46 31.02
CA ILE A 354 32.82 44.67 31.09
C ILE A 354 31.98 45.92 30.80
N LEU A 355 31.11 45.87 29.80
CA LEU A 355 30.23 47.00 29.47
C LEU A 355 29.18 47.24 30.58
N ASP A 356 28.60 46.18 31.15
CA ASP A 356 27.67 46.29 32.27
C ASP A 356 28.35 46.88 33.52
N SER A 357 29.60 46.49 33.82
CA SER A 357 30.35 47.08 34.94
C SER A 357 30.71 48.55 34.70
N LYS A 358 31.12 48.92 33.49
CA LYS A 358 31.37 50.32 33.10
C LYS A 358 30.10 51.17 33.16
N SER A 359 28.97 50.67 32.68
CA SER A 359 27.69 51.41 32.73
C SER A 359 27.23 51.69 34.17
N ARG A 360 27.52 50.79 35.12
CA ARG A 360 27.23 50.97 36.55
C ARG A 360 28.12 52.01 37.23
N SER A 361 29.40 52.09 36.84
CA SER A 361 30.33 53.08 37.40
C SER A 361 30.07 54.53 37.00
N VAL A 362 29.24 54.76 35.96
CA VAL A 362 28.86 56.11 35.49
C VAL A 362 27.58 56.62 36.18
N GLN A 363 26.85 55.76 36.90
CA GLN A 363 25.60 56.10 37.60
C GLN A 363 25.78 56.34 39.12
N THR A 364 27.00 56.21 39.64
CA THR A 364 27.43 56.67 40.98
C THR A 364 28.28 57.91 40.84
#